data_AF-A0A2T4S5R7-F1
#
_entry.id   AF-A0A2T4S5R7-F1
#
_cell.length_a   1.000
_cell.length_b   1.000
_cell.length_c   1.000
_cell.angle_alpha   90.00
_cell.angle_beta   90.00
_cell.angle_gamma   90.00
#
_symmetry.space_group_name_H-M   'P 1'
#
loop_
_entity.id
_entity.type
_entity.pdbx_description
1 polymer ?
#
loop_
_entity_poly.entity_id
_entity_poly.type
_entity_poly.pdbx_seq_one_letter_code
_entity_poly.pdbx_strand_id
1 'polypeptide(L)'
;GVDSNEKRQSEGDGQRSDSIMVLSINPDKKTTEIVSIPRDTQAEIVGHDSVEKINHAYAYGGPDMAVKSLEKLLDVPIDHYATVDMDGIKGMVDEIGGVDVISNATFSYSGYSFVKGEKTHLDGDKALAFIRSRKEEGAGGDFGQQERQQLVLRGIANELTSVKSLTNCNGVTNQIKENVTTDLS
;
A
#
# COMPACT_ATOMS: atom_id res chain seq x y z
N GLY A 1 2.89 2.33 1.74
CA GLY A 1 1.80 3.30 1.51
C GLY A 1 1.94 4.43 2.50
N VAL A 2 1.97 5.66 2.01
CA VAL A 2 2.09 6.87 2.84
C VAL A 2 0.79 7.66 2.80
N ASP A 3 0.40 8.25 3.93
CA ASP A 3 -0.74 9.18 3.97
C ASP A 3 -0.21 10.61 3.91
N SER A 4 0.16 11.02 2.69
CA SER A 4 0.37 12.42 2.32
C SER A 4 -0.99 13.05 2.05
N ASN A 5 -1.37 14.02 2.87
CA ASN A 5 -2.39 14.99 2.51
C ASN A 5 -1.70 16.34 2.33
N GLU A 6 -2.06 17.13 1.32
CA GLU A 6 -1.59 18.53 1.15
C GLU A 6 -1.77 19.34 2.45
N LYS A 7 -2.84 19.03 3.19
CA LYS A 7 -3.12 19.62 4.51
C LYS A 7 -2.07 19.26 5.58
N ARG A 8 -1.54 18.04 5.58
CA ARG A 8 -0.48 17.61 6.53
C ARG A 8 0.90 18.16 6.17
N GLN A 9 1.19 18.33 4.87
CA GLN A 9 2.39 19.04 4.43
C GLN A 9 2.38 20.50 4.90
N SER A 10 1.22 21.14 4.93
CA SER A 10 1.07 22.52 5.44
C SER A 10 1.21 22.66 6.96
N GLU A 11 0.98 21.57 7.72
CA GLU A 11 1.03 21.54 9.19
C GLU A 11 2.38 21.06 9.75
N GLY A 12 3.33 20.67 8.89
CA GLY A 12 4.68 20.25 9.30
C GLY A 12 4.76 18.87 9.96
N ASP A 13 3.68 18.08 9.91
CA ASP A 13 3.53 16.85 10.70
C ASP A 13 4.23 15.61 10.09
N GLY A 14 5.00 15.82 9.02
CA GLY A 14 5.68 14.77 8.25
C GLY A 14 4.72 13.80 7.55
N GLN A 15 5.25 13.04 6.60
CA GLN A 15 4.52 11.89 6.05
C GLN A 15 4.72 10.70 6.99
N ARG A 16 3.66 9.96 7.30
CA ARG A 16 3.75 8.68 8.04
C ARG A 16 3.38 7.53 7.12
N SER A 17 4.04 6.39 7.31
CA SER A 17 3.64 5.16 6.65
C SER A 17 2.39 4.59 7.35
N ASP A 18 1.27 4.60 6.63
CA ASP A 18 0.01 4.03 7.12
C ASP A 18 -0.14 2.55 6.76
N SER A 19 0.62 2.09 5.77
CA SER A 19 0.72 0.69 5.39
C SER A 19 2.16 0.33 5.06
N ILE A 20 2.65 -0.72 5.71
CA ILE A 20 3.99 -1.28 5.50
C ILE A 20 3.80 -2.73 5.08
N MET A 21 4.38 -3.09 3.94
CA MET A 21 4.36 -4.44 3.41
C MET A 21 5.76 -4.80 2.92
N VAL A 22 6.18 -6.03 3.20
CA VAL A 22 7.40 -6.63 2.65
C VAL A 22 6.99 -7.66 1.61
N LEU A 23 7.58 -7.55 0.42
CA LEU A 23 7.32 -8.42 -0.71
C LEU A 23 8.56 -9.24 -1.02
N SER A 24 8.45 -10.56 -0.97
CA SER A 24 9.49 -11.48 -1.40
C SER A 24 9.10 -12.12 -2.74
N ILE A 25 9.96 -11.99 -3.74
CA ILE A 25 9.77 -12.54 -5.08
C ILE A 25 10.88 -13.55 -5.34
N ASN A 26 10.52 -14.81 -5.55
CA ASN A 26 11.46 -15.86 -5.95
C ASN A 26 11.16 -16.30 -7.39
N PRO A 27 11.96 -15.85 -8.38
CA PRO A 27 11.72 -16.16 -9.79
C PRO A 27 11.93 -17.65 -10.11
N ASP A 28 12.87 -18.33 -9.43
CA ASP A 28 13.16 -19.74 -9.66
C ASP A 28 12.01 -20.64 -9.21
N LYS A 29 11.42 -20.34 -8.05
CA LYS A 29 10.26 -21.05 -7.51
C LYS A 29 8.92 -20.53 -8.04
N LYS A 30 8.92 -19.39 -8.76
CA LYS A 30 7.73 -18.66 -9.21
C LYS A 30 6.76 -18.35 -8.06
N THR A 31 7.30 -18.00 -6.90
CA THR A 31 6.53 -17.68 -5.70
C THR A 31 6.68 -16.22 -5.35
N THR A 32 5.57 -15.60 -4.95
CA THR A 32 5.53 -14.23 -4.45
C THR A 32 4.79 -14.24 -3.11
N GLU A 33 5.43 -13.72 -2.07
CA GLU A 33 4.89 -13.65 -0.72
C GLU A 33 4.82 -12.20 -0.25
N ILE A 34 3.67 -11.81 0.32
CA ILE A 34 3.45 -10.47 0.88
C ILE A 34 3.21 -10.63 2.38
N VAL A 35 3.98 -9.90 3.19
CA VAL A 35 3.79 -9.82 4.64
C VAL A 35 3.50 -8.38 5.01
N SER A 36 2.35 -8.13 5.63
CA SER A 36 2.02 -6.83 6.22
C SER A 36 2.71 -6.67 7.58
N ILE A 37 3.39 -5.55 7.77
CA ILE A 37 3.99 -5.17 9.04
C ILE A 37 3.04 -4.17 9.72
N PRO A 38 2.48 -4.47 10.89
CA PRO A 38 1.67 -3.51 11.62
C PRO A 38 2.46 -2.23 11.89
N ARG A 39 1.88 -1.08 11.55
CA ARG A 39 2.53 0.24 11.68
C ARG A 39 2.95 0.57 13.12
N ASP A 40 2.24 0.00 14.09
CA ASP A 40 2.46 0.19 15.53
C ASP A 40 3.44 -0.84 16.12
N THR A 41 4.06 -1.69 15.30
CA THR A 41 5.10 -2.63 15.75
C THR A 41 6.23 -1.87 16.42
N GLN A 42 6.57 -2.25 17.64
CA GLN A 42 7.69 -1.64 18.37
C GLN A 42 9.01 -2.12 17.78
N ALA A 43 9.85 -1.19 17.34
CA ALA A 43 11.11 -1.45 16.67
C ALA A 43 12.16 -0.42 17.07
N GLU A 44 13.43 -0.77 16.94
CA GLU A 44 14.51 0.20 17.02
C GLU A 44 14.56 1.04 15.74
N ILE A 45 14.58 2.36 15.89
CA ILE A 45 14.61 3.28 14.76
C ILE A 45 16.06 3.63 14.45
N VAL A 46 16.56 3.09 13.32
CA VAL A 46 17.95 3.23 12.92
C VAL A 46 18.26 4.70 12.61
N GLY A 47 19.25 5.27 13.30
CA GLY A 47 19.65 6.67 13.12
C GLY A 47 18.81 7.68 13.92
N HIS A 48 17.95 7.21 14.84
CA HIS A 48 17.17 8.06 15.75
C HIS A 48 17.31 7.66 17.24
N ASP A 49 18.13 6.63 17.53
CA ASP A 49 18.46 6.12 18.88
C ASP A 49 17.24 5.94 19.80
N SER A 50 16.12 5.46 19.23
CA SER A 50 14.85 5.28 19.93
C SER A 50 14.23 3.90 19.66
N VAL A 51 13.38 3.44 20.58
CA VAL A 51 12.56 2.23 20.41
C VAL A 51 11.10 2.64 20.48
N GLU A 52 10.43 2.62 19.34
CA GLU A 52 9.07 3.14 19.18
C GLU A 52 8.36 2.47 18.01
N LYS A 53 7.25 3.04 17.56
CA LYS A 53 6.45 2.47 16.47
C LYS A 53 7.21 2.59 15.15
N ILE A 54 7.30 1.48 14.41
CA ILE A 54 8.08 1.39 13.16
C ILE A 54 7.66 2.43 12.11
N ASN A 55 6.40 2.88 12.11
CA ASN A 55 5.94 3.89 11.17
C ASN A 55 6.54 5.28 11.39
N HIS A 56 7.09 5.56 12.56
CA HIS A 56 7.76 6.83 12.84
C HIS A 56 9.10 6.96 12.09
N ALA A 57 9.76 5.85 11.73
CA ALA A 57 11.01 5.86 10.96
C ALA A 57 10.87 6.66 9.65
N TYR A 58 9.73 6.51 8.95
CA TYR A 58 9.47 7.26 7.73
C TYR A 58 9.30 8.76 7.97
N ALA A 59 8.68 9.14 9.09
CA ALA A 59 8.48 10.55 9.44
C ALA A 59 9.79 11.25 9.81
N TYR A 60 10.75 10.52 10.40
CA TYR A 60 12.03 11.07 10.82
C TYR A 60 13.07 11.17 9.71
N GLY A 61 13.20 10.12 8.90
CA GLY A 61 14.28 10.03 7.91
C GLY A 61 13.82 9.53 6.55
N GLY A 62 12.53 9.57 6.26
CA GLY A 62 11.99 9.17 4.97
C GLY A 62 12.16 7.67 4.67
N PRO A 63 12.18 7.29 3.38
CA PRO A 63 12.25 5.89 2.98
C PRO A 63 13.53 5.20 3.49
N ASP A 64 14.68 5.86 3.43
CA ASP A 64 15.97 5.27 3.82
C ASP A 64 15.98 4.82 5.28
N MET A 65 15.49 5.67 6.20
CA MET A 65 15.41 5.33 7.62
C MET A 65 14.38 4.23 7.89
N ALA A 66 13.24 4.27 7.17
CA ALA A 66 12.22 3.23 7.27
C ALA A 66 12.73 1.86 6.82
N VAL A 67 13.44 1.80 5.68
CA VAL A 67 14.04 0.58 5.15
C VAL A 67 15.05 0.02 6.14
N LYS A 68 16.03 0.82 6.59
CA LYS A 68 17.05 0.36 7.55
C LYS A 68 16.45 -0.14 8.87
N SER A 69 15.41 0.52 9.35
CA SER A 69 14.71 0.11 10.58
C SER A 69 13.94 -1.20 10.37
N LEU A 70 13.36 -1.42 9.19
CA LEU A 70 12.70 -2.69 8.83
C LEU A 70 13.70 -3.83 8.63
N GLU A 71 14.82 -3.59 7.96
CA GLU A 71 15.90 -4.57 7.82
C GLU A 71 16.39 -5.04 9.18
N LYS A 72 16.59 -4.09 10.11
CA LYS A 72 16.99 -4.39 11.49
C LYS A 72 15.92 -5.15 12.28
N LEU A 73 14.65 -4.79 12.11
CA LEU A 73 13.53 -5.45 12.77
C LEU A 73 13.36 -6.91 12.31
N LEU A 74 13.51 -7.14 11.01
CA LEU A 74 13.24 -8.44 10.37
C LEU A 74 14.48 -9.32 10.23
N ASP A 75 15.68 -8.75 10.42
CA ASP A 75 16.97 -9.40 10.19
C ASP A 75 17.12 -9.96 8.76
N VAL A 76 16.62 -9.21 7.78
CA VAL A 76 16.70 -9.54 6.35
C VAL A 76 17.04 -8.29 5.55
N PRO A 77 17.83 -8.40 4.46
CA PRO A 77 18.07 -7.28 3.56
C PRO A 77 16.80 -6.95 2.78
N ILE A 78 16.60 -5.67 2.49
CA ILE A 78 15.55 -5.16 1.61
C ILE A 78 16.22 -4.61 0.36
N ASP A 79 16.05 -5.31 -0.76
CA ASP A 79 16.74 -4.98 -2.02
C ASP A 79 16.26 -3.66 -2.62
N HIS A 80 14.95 -3.38 -2.51
CA HIS A 80 14.29 -2.23 -3.11
C HIS A 80 13.11 -1.76 -2.27
N TYR A 81 12.73 -0.48 -2.43
CA TYR A 81 11.53 0.09 -1.84
C TYR A 81 10.65 0.79 -2.87
N ALA A 82 9.36 0.82 -2.57
CA ALA A 82 8.41 1.69 -3.26
C ALA A 82 7.46 2.31 -2.23
N THR A 83 7.31 3.63 -2.28
CA THR A 83 6.27 4.34 -1.55
C THR A 83 5.27 4.91 -2.52
N VAL A 84 4.01 4.73 -2.18
CA VAL A 84 2.86 5.20 -2.93
C VAL A 84 1.93 5.88 -1.95
N ASP A 85 1.35 6.99 -2.36
CA ASP A 85 0.30 7.63 -1.60
C ASP A 85 -1.09 7.22 -2.09
N MET A 86 -2.13 7.77 -1.47
CA MET A 86 -3.49 7.40 -1.77
C MET A 86 -3.89 7.85 -3.17
N ASP A 87 -3.48 9.05 -3.58
CA ASP A 87 -3.78 9.58 -4.91
C ASP A 87 -3.09 8.76 -6.01
N GLY A 88 -1.88 8.26 -5.74
CA GLY A 88 -1.18 7.31 -6.60
C GLY A 88 -1.91 5.98 -6.77
N ILE A 89 -2.44 5.41 -5.69
CA ILE A 89 -3.26 4.19 -5.79
C ILE A 89 -4.52 4.46 -6.63
N LYS A 90 -5.21 5.57 -6.37
CA LYS A 90 -6.39 5.97 -7.15
C LYS A 90 -6.07 6.08 -8.63
N GLY A 91 -5.06 6.88 -8.98
CA GLY A 91 -4.66 7.13 -10.36
C GLY A 91 -4.23 5.84 -11.09
N MET A 92 -3.50 4.95 -10.41
CA MET A 92 -3.15 3.65 -10.98
C MET A 92 -4.37 2.77 -11.27
N VAL A 93 -5.34 2.73 -10.35
CA VAL A 93 -6.58 1.94 -10.55
C VAL A 93 -7.41 2.51 -11.70
N ASP A 94 -7.54 3.84 -11.79
CA ASP A 94 -8.29 4.47 -12.89
C ASP A 94 -7.62 4.22 -14.26
N GLU A 95 -6.29 4.33 -14.33
CA GLU A 95 -5.53 4.15 -15.57
C GLU A 95 -5.60 2.72 -16.14
N ILE A 96 -5.65 1.71 -15.27
CA ILE A 96 -5.80 0.31 -15.68
C ILE A 96 -7.27 -0.08 -15.94
N GLY A 97 -8.22 0.85 -15.80
CA GLY A 97 -9.64 0.63 -16.06
C GLY A 97 -10.39 -0.05 -14.90
N GLY A 98 -9.86 0.07 -13.67
CA GLY A 98 -10.40 -0.53 -12.47
C GLY A 98 -9.80 -1.89 -12.14
N VAL A 99 -10.09 -2.40 -10.93
CA VAL A 99 -9.65 -3.72 -10.47
C VAL A 99 -10.79 -4.52 -9.87
N ASP A 100 -10.77 -5.83 -10.11
CA ASP A 100 -11.71 -6.75 -9.50
C ASP A 100 -11.15 -7.36 -8.21
N VAL A 101 -11.91 -7.27 -7.11
CA VAL A 101 -11.56 -7.93 -5.83
C VAL A 101 -12.73 -8.76 -5.31
N ILE A 102 -12.44 -9.75 -4.47
CA ILE A 102 -13.45 -10.41 -3.64
C ILE A 102 -13.40 -9.76 -2.27
N SER A 103 -14.49 -9.14 -1.82
CA SER A 103 -14.48 -8.43 -0.54
C SER A 103 -14.25 -9.40 0.63
N ASN A 104 -13.35 -9.05 1.55
CA ASN A 104 -13.07 -9.84 2.76
C ASN A 104 -14.15 -9.66 3.86
N ALA A 105 -14.98 -8.63 3.73
CA ALA A 105 -15.94 -8.22 4.75
C ALA A 105 -17.21 -7.58 4.14
N THR A 106 -18.28 -7.55 4.93
CA THR A 106 -19.48 -6.80 4.61
C THR A 106 -19.45 -5.50 5.39
N PHE A 107 -19.42 -4.36 4.70
CA PHE A 107 -19.36 -3.03 5.31
C PHE A 107 -19.79 -1.96 4.30
N SER A 108 -20.12 -0.77 4.80
CA SER A 108 -20.37 0.41 3.97
C SER A 108 -19.45 1.55 4.41
N TYR A 109 -18.86 2.24 3.45
CA TYR A 109 -17.96 3.35 3.70
C TYR A 109 -17.98 4.35 2.56
N SER A 110 -17.99 5.65 2.90
CA SER A 110 -17.95 6.76 1.92
C SER A 110 -19.00 6.65 0.79
N GLY A 111 -20.20 6.15 1.09
CA GLY A 111 -21.28 5.98 0.10
C GLY A 111 -21.21 4.69 -0.72
N TYR A 112 -20.19 3.85 -0.53
CA TYR A 112 -20.07 2.54 -1.15
C TYR A 112 -20.45 1.42 -0.18
N SER A 113 -20.93 0.30 -0.71
CA SER A 113 -21.21 -0.93 0.03
C SER A 113 -20.45 -2.09 -0.56
N PHE A 114 -19.86 -2.90 0.31
CA PHE A 114 -19.09 -4.09 -0.01
C PHE A 114 -19.68 -5.27 0.75
N VAL A 115 -19.77 -6.43 0.09
CA VAL A 115 -20.37 -7.64 0.67
C VAL A 115 -19.35 -8.76 0.67
N LYS A 116 -19.14 -9.38 1.83
CA LYS A 116 -18.14 -10.44 2.02
C LYS A 116 -18.36 -11.58 1.01
N GLY A 117 -17.28 -11.98 0.35
CA GLY A 117 -17.29 -13.07 -0.62
C GLY A 117 -17.84 -12.68 -2.00
N GLU A 118 -18.37 -11.47 -2.17
CA GLU A 118 -18.83 -11.00 -3.47
C GLU A 118 -17.70 -10.33 -4.26
N LYS A 119 -17.71 -10.60 -5.57
CA LYS A 119 -16.82 -9.93 -6.52
C LYS A 119 -17.28 -8.48 -6.67
N THR A 120 -16.37 -7.55 -6.45
CA THR A 120 -16.61 -6.11 -6.56
C THR A 120 -15.59 -5.51 -7.51
N HIS A 121 -16.07 -4.85 -8.55
CA HIS A 121 -15.25 -3.99 -9.40
C HIS A 121 -15.00 -2.65 -8.70
N LEU A 122 -13.75 -2.22 -8.66
CA LEU A 122 -13.27 -1.01 -8.00
C LEU A 122 -12.65 -0.07 -9.05
N ASP A 123 -13.29 1.07 -9.28
CA ASP A 123 -12.62 2.26 -9.83
C ASP A 123 -11.75 2.92 -8.75
N GLY A 124 -11.03 4.00 -9.10
CA GLY A 124 -10.09 4.65 -8.18
C GLY A 124 -10.75 5.15 -6.89
N ASP A 125 -11.91 5.82 -6.97
CA ASP A 125 -12.60 6.34 -5.79
C ASP A 125 -13.14 5.22 -4.90
N LYS A 126 -13.71 4.17 -5.51
CA LYS A 126 -14.21 3.01 -4.78
C LYS A 126 -13.07 2.17 -4.19
N ALA A 127 -11.91 2.10 -4.85
CA ALA A 127 -10.70 1.47 -4.33
C ALA A 127 -10.18 2.21 -3.10
N LEU A 128 -10.14 3.55 -3.13
CA LEU A 128 -9.79 4.36 -1.97
C LEU A 128 -10.74 4.11 -0.79
N ALA A 129 -12.05 4.09 -1.04
CA ALA A 129 -13.03 3.78 -0.02
C ALA A 129 -12.81 2.38 0.57
N PHE A 130 -12.48 1.40 -0.27
CA PHE A 130 -12.22 0.04 0.14
C PHE A 130 -10.98 -0.10 1.04
N ILE A 131 -9.85 0.54 0.69
CA ILE A 131 -8.60 0.42 1.46
C ILE A 131 -8.54 1.34 2.70
N ARG A 132 -9.39 2.36 2.77
CA ARG A 132 -9.47 3.29 3.92
C ARG A 132 -10.45 2.83 5.00
N SER A 133 -11.39 1.92 4.69
CA SER A 133 -12.32 1.41 5.69
C SER A 133 -11.58 0.64 6.79
N ARG A 134 -11.98 0.88 8.03
CA ARG A 134 -11.33 0.34 9.23
C ARG A 134 -12.33 0.16 10.39
N LYS A 135 -12.99 1.25 10.80
CA LYS A 135 -13.78 1.31 12.04
C LYS A 135 -15.25 0.96 11.85
N GLU A 136 -15.69 0.87 10.61
CA GLU A 136 -17.07 0.62 10.25
C GLU A 136 -17.49 -0.76 10.73
N GLU A 137 -18.75 -0.90 11.09
CA GLU A 137 -19.30 -2.17 11.53
C GLU A 137 -19.07 -3.24 10.45
N GLY A 138 -18.54 -4.40 10.86
CA GLY A 138 -18.20 -5.50 9.96
C GLY A 138 -16.88 -5.35 9.21
N ALA A 139 -16.22 -4.18 9.20
CA ALA A 139 -15.00 -3.94 8.40
C ALA A 139 -13.74 -4.65 8.90
N GLY A 140 -13.74 -5.20 10.11
CA GLY A 140 -12.65 -6.02 10.65
C GLY A 140 -11.44 -5.26 11.19
N GLY A 141 -11.55 -3.95 11.45
CA GLY A 141 -10.49 -3.16 12.08
C GLY A 141 -9.24 -3.03 11.19
N ASP A 142 -8.08 -2.91 11.83
CA ASP A 142 -6.78 -2.79 11.16
C ASP A 142 -6.42 -4.01 10.32
N PHE A 143 -6.68 -5.21 10.85
CA PHE A 143 -6.40 -6.46 10.12
C PHE A 143 -7.23 -6.53 8.84
N GLY A 144 -8.53 -6.24 8.93
CA GLY A 144 -9.39 -6.18 7.75
C GLY A 144 -8.92 -5.13 6.73
N GLN A 145 -8.46 -3.97 7.20
CA GLN A 145 -7.92 -2.91 6.34
C GLN A 145 -6.64 -3.35 5.61
N GLN A 146 -5.71 -3.99 6.33
CA GLN A 146 -4.45 -4.50 5.76
C GLN A 146 -4.72 -5.56 4.68
N GLU A 147 -5.64 -6.49 4.94
CA GLU A 147 -6.06 -7.48 3.94
C GLU A 147 -6.62 -6.81 2.68
N ARG A 148 -7.45 -5.77 2.82
CA ARG A 148 -7.99 -5.05 1.66
C ARG A 148 -6.92 -4.34 0.85
N GLN A 149 -5.91 -3.76 1.49
CA GLN A 149 -4.76 -3.18 0.80
C GLN A 149 -3.99 -4.24 0.00
N GLN A 150 -3.80 -5.45 0.54
CA GLN A 150 -3.21 -6.56 -0.19
C GLN A 150 -4.09 -7.02 -1.36
N LEU A 151 -5.42 -7.09 -1.18
CA LEU A 151 -6.36 -7.47 -2.24
C LEU A 151 -6.30 -6.50 -3.41
N VAL A 152 -6.28 -5.19 -3.15
CA VAL A 152 -6.16 -4.17 -4.20
C VAL A 152 -4.80 -4.26 -4.89
N LEU A 153 -3.70 -4.41 -4.14
CA LEU A 153 -2.37 -4.57 -4.73
C LEU A 153 -2.28 -5.80 -5.65
N ARG A 154 -2.87 -6.92 -5.25
CA ARG A 154 -2.96 -8.13 -6.09
C ARG A 154 -3.83 -7.90 -7.32
N GLY A 155 -4.96 -7.20 -7.18
CA GLY A 155 -5.82 -6.81 -8.30
C GLY A 155 -5.07 -5.97 -9.33
N ILE A 156 -4.36 -4.94 -8.88
CA ILE A 156 -3.51 -4.09 -9.73
C ILE A 156 -2.45 -4.96 -10.43
N ALA A 157 -1.73 -5.82 -9.71
CA ALA A 157 -0.71 -6.67 -10.31
C ALA A 157 -1.29 -7.60 -11.39
N ASN A 158 -2.45 -8.21 -11.14
CA ASN A 158 -3.13 -9.06 -12.10
C ASN A 158 -3.54 -8.29 -13.36
N GLU A 159 -4.12 -7.10 -13.21
CA GLU A 159 -4.49 -6.27 -14.35
C GLU A 159 -3.26 -5.76 -15.11
N LEU A 160 -2.17 -5.40 -14.43
CA LEU A 160 -0.93 -5.03 -15.13
C LEU A 160 -0.34 -6.17 -15.95
N THR A 161 -0.45 -7.42 -15.47
CA THR A 161 -0.03 -8.59 -16.24
C THR A 161 -0.98 -8.91 -17.40
N SER A 162 -2.28 -8.62 -17.27
CA SER A 162 -3.27 -8.80 -18.35
C SER A 162 -3.14 -7.70 -19.41
N VAL A 163 -2.96 -6.44 -19.00
CA VAL A 163 -2.85 -5.23 -19.83
C VAL A 163 -1.52 -5.18 -20.58
N LYS A 164 -0.42 -5.72 -20.03
CA LYS A 164 0.83 -5.94 -20.78
C LYS A 164 0.67 -6.87 -21.98
N SER A 165 -0.42 -7.65 -22.05
CA SER A 165 -0.75 -8.43 -23.24
C SER A 165 -1.50 -7.63 -24.31
N LEU A 166 -1.98 -6.41 -24.00
CA LEU A 166 -2.85 -5.66 -24.89
C LEU A 166 -2.25 -4.36 -25.43
N THR A 167 -2.03 -3.26 -24.68
CA THR A 167 -1.50 -2.03 -25.36
C THR A 167 -1.08 -0.82 -24.51
N ASN A 168 -1.20 -0.78 -23.17
CA ASN A 168 -1.11 0.47 -22.39
C ASN A 168 0.07 0.57 -21.40
N CYS A 169 1.32 0.29 -21.82
CA CYS A 169 2.48 0.47 -20.92
C CYS A 169 2.81 1.94 -20.61
N ASN A 170 2.54 2.89 -21.53
CA ASN A 170 3.05 4.26 -21.38
C ASN A 170 2.28 5.10 -20.35
N GLY A 171 0.93 5.04 -20.32
CA GLY A 171 0.11 5.80 -19.37
C GLY A 171 0.31 5.35 -17.92
N VAL A 172 0.28 4.04 -17.71
CA VAL A 172 0.60 3.40 -16.41
C VAL A 172 1.99 3.79 -15.91
N THR A 173 3.01 3.79 -16.78
CA THR A 173 4.38 4.13 -16.38
C THR A 173 4.49 5.59 -15.94
N ASN A 174 3.74 6.51 -16.54
CA ASN A 174 3.74 7.92 -16.15
C ASN A 174 3.05 8.13 -14.79
N GLN A 175 1.89 7.49 -14.57
CA GLN A 175 1.20 7.56 -13.27
C GLN A 175 2.01 6.95 -12.13
N ILE A 176 2.71 5.83 -12.40
CA ILE A 176 3.67 5.25 -11.46
C ILE A 176 4.80 6.25 -11.18
N LYS A 177 5.38 6.88 -12.19
CA LYS A 177 6.48 7.85 -11.99
C LYS A 177 6.07 9.09 -11.20
N GLU A 178 4.85 9.57 -11.36
CA GLU A 178 4.37 10.78 -10.69
C GLU A 178 4.00 10.54 -9.22
N ASN A 179 3.48 9.35 -8.89
CA ASN A 179 2.91 9.08 -7.57
C ASN A 179 3.59 7.93 -6.79
N VAL A 180 4.62 7.30 -7.36
CA VAL A 180 5.44 6.29 -6.70
C VAL A 180 6.87 6.79 -6.58
N THR A 181 7.38 6.85 -5.35
CA THR A 181 8.81 7.06 -5.10
C THR A 181 9.46 5.69 -4.91
N THR A 182 10.50 5.38 -5.67
CA THR A 182 11.19 4.09 -5.63
C THR A 182 12.67 4.25 -5.97
N ASP A 183 13.48 3.28 -5.53
CA ASP A 183 14.88 3.12 -5.92
C ASP A 183 15.08 2.14 -7.09
N LEU A 184 13.99 1.59 -7.65
CA LEU A 184 14.02 0.78 -8.87
C LEU A 184 14.40 1.67 -10.08
N SER A 185 15.53 1.34 -10.70
CA SER A 185 16.10 2.01 -11.89
C SER A 185 15.47 1.57 -13.21
#